data_AF-A0A834VLG3-F1
#
_entry.id   AF-A0A834VLG3-F1
#
_cell.length_a   1.000
_cell.length_b   1.000
_cell.length_c   1.000
_cell.angle_alpha   90.00
_cell.angle_beta   90.00
_cell.angle_gamma   90.00
#
_symmetry.space_group_name_H-M   'P 1'
#
loop_
_entity.id
_entity.type
_entity.pdbx_description
1 polymer ?
#
loop_
_entity_poly.entity_id
_entity_poly.type
_entity_poly.pdbx_seq_one_letter_code
_entity_poly.pdbx_strand_id
1 'polypeptide(L)'
;MADTLLAARGQDPPPQPVGKNWMSRFIQSQPELRTKWSKRLNSQRANSKDPIAIVAWFKLVEETRQTYGVLDQDIYNFDETGFAMGVAATSKVVTSSNRVSRAVVVQLGNRE
;
A
#
# COMPACT_ATOMS: atom_id res chain seq x y z
N MET A 1 22.40 -12.16 -3.73
CA MET A 1 22.47 -10.68 -3.74
C MET A 1 23.37 -10.15 -2.64
N ALA A 2 23.09 -10.39 -1.35
CA ALA A 2 23.96 -9.93 -0.25
C ALA A 2 25.39 -10.50 -0.35
N ASP A 3 25.54 -11.81 -0.57
CA ASP A 3 26.86 -12.44 -0.79
C ASP A 3 27.55 -11.92 -2.04
N THR A 4 26.78 -11.64 -3.10
CA THR A 4 27.28 -11.06 -4.35
C THR A 4 27.89 -9.68 -4.12
N LEU A 5 27.25 -8.84 -3.30
CA LEU A 5 27.77 -7.52 -2.92
C LEU A 5 28.99 -7.61 -2.01
N LEU A 6 29.06 -8.61 -1.13
CA LEU A 6 30.23 -8.85 -0.28
C LEU A 6 31.44 -9.35 -1.08
N ALA A 7 31.23 -10.28 -2.02
CA ALA A 7 32.27 -10.77 -2.91
C ALA A 7 32.84 -9.65 -3.80
N ALA A 8 32.00 -8.71 -4.26
CA ALA A 8 32.42 -7.55 -5.04
C ALA A 8 33.30 -6.55 -4.28
N ARG A 9 33.43 -6.65 -2.93
CA ARG A 9 34.33 -5.79 -2.15
C ARG A 9 35.81 -6.17 -2.26
N GLY A 10 36.15 -7.28 -2.91
CA GLY A 10 37.53 -7.63 -3.25
C GLY A 10 38.43 -7.94 -2.04
N GLN A 11 37.87 -8.49 -0.95
CA GLN A 11 38.68 -8.94 0.18
C GLN A 11 39.34 -10.30 -0.12
N ASP A 12 40.60 -10.45 0.26
CA ASP A 12 41.35 -11.71 0.18
C ASP A 12 41.85 -12.11 1.59
N PRO A 13 41.41 -13.24 2.17
CA PRO A 13 40.48 -14.22 1.60
C PRO A 13 39.03 -13.69 1.49
N PRO A 14 38.21 -14.28 0.60
CA PRO A 14 36.84 -13.84 0.40
C PRO A 14 36.01 -13.93 1.69
N PRO A 15 35.12 -12.95 1.93
CA PRO A 15 34.34 -12.89 3.16
C PRO A 15 33.38 -14.09 3.24
N GLN A 16 33.16 -14.56 4.47
CA GLN A 16 32.25 -15.68 4.69
C GLN A 16 30.82 -15.33 4.24
N PRO A 17 30.06 -16.31 3.69
CA PRO A 17 28.67 -16.10 3.29
C PRO A 17 27.80 -15.62 4.45
N VAL A 18 26.79 -14.81 4.15
CA VAL A 18 25.85 -14.37 5.17
C VAL A 18 25.00 -15.53 5.68
N GLY A 19 24.82 -15.60 6.99
CA GLY A 19 23.96 -16.62 7.59
C GLY A 19 22.48 -16.42 7.23
N LYS A 20 21.68 -17.50 7.29
CA LYS A 20 20.23 -17.50 6.99
C LYS A 20 19.43 -16.39 7.68
N ASN A 21 19.84 -16.01 8.89
CA ASN A 21 19.17 -15.00 9.72
C ASN A 21 19.79 -13.60 9.61
N TRP A 22 20.73 -13.37 8.68
CA TRP A 22 21.43 -12.09 8.54
C TRP A 22 20.47 -10.92 8.38
N MET A 23 19.45 -11.06 7.51
CA MET A 23 18.54 -9.96 7.21
C MET A 23 17.67 -9.56 8.42
N SER A 24 17.13 -10.54 9.15
CA SER A 24 16.33 -10.25 10.35
C SER A 24 17.18 -9.60 11.44
N ARG A 25 18.41 -10.09 11.65
CA ARG A 25 19.36 -9.51 12.61
C ARG A 25 19.79 -8.10 12.22
N PHE A 26 20.03 -7.85 10.93
CA PHE A 26 20.38 -6.53 10.42
C PHE A 26 19.26 -5.51 10.64
N ILE A 27 18.01 -5.88 10.37
CA ILE A 27 16.88 -4.99 10.66
C ILE A 27 16.75 -4.74 12.16
N GLN A 28 16.95 -5.76 13.00
CA GLN A 28 16.85 -5.62 14.46
C GLN A 28 17.97 -4.75 15.06
N SER A 29 19.17 -4.76 14.46
CA SER A 29 20.30 -3.96 14.95
C SER A 29 20.26 -2.49 14.53
N GLN A 30 19.39 -2.12 13.58
CA GLN A 30 19.26 -0.76 13.07
C GLN A 30 17.95 -0.14 13.58
N PRO A 31 17.98 0.70 14.63
CA PRO A 31 16.77 1.31 15.20
C PRO A 31 16.03 2.23 14.22
N GLU A 32 16.72 2.69 13.18
CA GLU A 32 16.16 3.46 12.07
C GLU A 32 15.29 2.63 11.12
N LEU A 33 15.35 1.29 11.18
CA LEU A 33 14.61 0.40 10.29
C LEU A 33 13.49 -0.33 11.06
N ARG A 34 12.32 -0.44 10.42
CA ARG A 34 11.20 -1.26 10.90
C ARG A 34 10.56 -2.02 9.75
N THR A 35 10.03 -3.20 10.05
CA THR A 35 9.18 -3.93 9.10
C THR A 35 7.73 -3.56 9.31
N LYS A 36 6.99 -3.35 8.22
CA LYS A 36 5.54 -3.07 8.24
C LYS A 36 4.82 -3.89 7.18
N TRP A 37 3.56 -4.19 7.43
CA TRP A 37 2.68 -4.82 6.45
C TRP A 37 2.06 -3.74 5.53
N SER A 38 2.47 -3.74 4.27
CA SER A 38 1.85 -2.87 3.26
C SER A 38 0.57 -3.49 2.72
N LYS A 39 -0.46 -2.67 2.59
CA LYS A 39 -1.65 -2.99 1.79
C LYS A 39 -1.43 -2.39 0.41
N ARG A 40 -1.68 -3.19 -0.63
CA ARG A 40 -1.74 -2.64 -1.99
C ARG A 40 -3.05 -1.89 -2.15
N LEU A 41 -2.98 -0.69 -2.70
CA LEU A 41 -4.14 0.10 -3.09
C LEU A 41 -4.23 0.06 -4.61
N ASN A 42 -5.43 -0.20 -5.13
CA ASN A 42 -5.68 -0.10 -6.56
C ASN A 42 -5.41 1.34 -7.04
N SER A 43 -4.70 1.51 -8.16
CA SER A 43 -4.34 2.83 -8.71
C SER A 43 -5.56 3.71 -8.94
N GLN A 44 -6.67 3.14 -9.43
CA GLN A 44 -7.93 3.85 -9.57
C GLN A 44 -8.40 4.45 -8.22
N ARG A 45 -8.37 3.67 -7.13
CA ARG A 45 -8.70 4.17 -5.79
C ARG A 45 -7.70 5.16 -5.23
N ALA A 46 -6.44 5.14 -5.69
CA ALA A 46 -5.47 6.15 -5.28
C ALA A 46 -5.77 7.49 -5.97
N ASN A 47 -6.12 7.44 -7.26
CA ASN A 47 -6.43 8.62 -8.07
C ASN A 47 -7.78 9.24 -7.70
N SER A 48 -8.76 8.46 -7.24
CA SER A 48 -10.07 8.96 -6.81
C SER A 48 -10.07 9.65 -5.42
N LYS A 49 -8.91 9.88 -4.80
CA LYS A 49 -8.80 10.52 -3.47
C LYS A 49 -8.56 12.04 -3.53
N ASP A 50 -8.94 12.69 -4.62
CA ASP A 50 -8.90 14.15 -4.70
C ASP A 50 -9.95 14.76 -3.74
N PRO A 51 -9.54 15.50 -2.69
CA PRO A 51 -10.47 16.10 -1.74
C PRO A 51 -11.46 17.04 -2.42
N ILE A 52 -11.03 17.74 -3.48
CA ILE A 52 -11.87 18.70 -4.20
C ILE A 52 -12.99 17.95 -4.93
N ALA A 53 -12.63 16.90 -5.67
CA ALA A 53 -13.59 16.06 -6.38
C ALA A 53 -14.59 15.39 -5.42
N ILE A 54 -14.11 14.90 -4.26
CA ILE A 54 -14.97 14.28 -3.23
C ILE A 54 -15.99 15.29 -2.70
N VAL A 55 -15.55 16.48 -2.29
CA VAL A 55 -16.45 17.52 -1.78
C VAL A 55 -17.46 17.97 -2.84
N ALA A 56 -17.00 18.19 -4.07
CA ALA A 56 -17.87 18.58 -5.18
C ALA A 56 -18.95 17.52 -5.45
N TRP A 57 -18.59 16.23 -5.42
CA TRP A 57 -19.55 15.13 -5.62
C TRP A 57 -20.61 15.09 -4.53
N PHE A 58 -20.22 15.18 -3.25
CA PHE A 58 -21.20 15.19 -2.15
C PHE A 58 -22.12 16.40 -2.20
N LYS A 59 -21.61 17.58 -2.58
CA LYS A 59 -22.43 18.79 -2.76
C LYS A 59 -23.47 18.59 -3.87
N LEU A 60 -23.06 18.03 -5.00
CA LEU A 60 -23.95 17.73 -6.13
C LEU A 60 -25.05 16.74 -5.73
N VAL A 61 -24.70 15.69 -4.99
CA VAL A 61 -25.68 14.69 -4.50
C VAL A 61 -26.70 15.34 -3.57
N GLU A 62 -26.26 16.19 -2.66
CA GLU A 62 -27.14 16.92 -1.74
C GLU A 62 -28.09 17.87 -2.47
N GLU A 63 -27.58 18.65 -3.42
CA GLU A 63 -28.39 19.56 -4.24
C GLU A 63 -29.44 18.79 -5.07
N THR A 64 -29.04 17.64 -5.62
CA THR A 64 -29.94 16.76 -6.38
C THR A 64 -31.03 16.17 -5.47
N ARG A 65 -30.65 15.70 -4.28
CA ARG A 65 -31.59 15.18 -3.27
C ARG A 65 -32.65 16.22 -2.93
N GLN A 66 -32.24 17.46 -2.69
CA GLN A 66 -33.14 18.57 -2.37
C GLN A 66 -34.03 18.96 -3.55
N THR A 67 -33.47 19.02 -4.76
CA THR A 67 -34.21 19.41 -5.98
C THR A 67 -35.36 18.46 -6.30
N TYR A 68 -35.12 17.16 -6.13
CA TYR A 68 -36.10 16.12 -6.43
C TYR A 68 -36.88 15.63 -5.20
N GLY A 69 -36.63 16.18 -4.02
CA GLY A 69 -37.31 15.79 -2.78
C GLY A 69 -37.09 14.32 -2.40
N VAL A 70 -35.93 13.76 -2.73
CA VAL A 70 -35.60 12.36 -2.41
C VAL A 70 -35.46 12.22 -0.89
N LEU A 71 -36.29 11.39 -0.27
CA LEU A 71 -36.26 11.15 1.16
C LEU A 71 -35.11 10.21 1.52
N ASP A 72 -34.58 10.33 2.73
CA ASP A 72 -33.48 9.46 3.20
C ASP A 72 -33.86 7.97 3.20
N GLN A 73 -35.14 7.65 3.36
CA GLN A 73 -35.67 6.29 3.29
C GLN A 73 -35.64 5.69 1.87
N ASP A 74 -35.57 6.54 0.84
CA ASP A 74 -35.57 6.14 -0.57
C ASP A 74 -34.13 6.07 -1.14
N ILE A 75 -33.11 6.20 -0.28
CA ILE A 75 -31.69 6.07 -0.64
C ILE A 75 -31.25 4.63 -0.38
N TYR A 76 -30.97 3.90 -1.45
CA TYR A 76 -30.47 2.53 -1.38
C TYR A 76 -28.99 2.48 -1.79
N ASN A 77 -28.16 1.80 -0.98
CA ASN A 77 -26.81 1.47 -1.40
C ASN A 77 -26.87 0.28 -2.35
N PHE A 78 -26.38 0.44 -3.57
CA PHE A 78 -26.23 -0.65 -4.52
C PHE A 78 -24.73 -0.92 -4.70
N ASP A 79 -24.16 -1.74 -3.81
CA ASP A 79 -22.79 -2.19 -3.92
C ASP A 79 -22.73 -3.65 -4.37
N GLU A 80 -22.17 -3.86 -5.56
CA GLU A 80 -21.90 -5.20 -6.05
C GLU A 80 -20.77 -5.82 -5.20
N THR A 81 -21.12 -6.83 -4.39
CA THR A 81 -20.13 -7.65 -3.70
C THR A 81 -19.55 -8.66 -4.68
N GLY A 82 -18.60 -8.21 -5.50
CA GLY A 82 -17.84 -9.08 -6.39
C GLY A 82 -16.70 -9.80 -5.64
N PHE A 83 -16.56 -11.11 -5.82
CA PHE A 83 -15.34 -11.81 -5.45
C PHE A 83 -14.23 -11.41 -6.41
N ALA A 84 -13.33 -10.53 -5.97
CA ALA A 84 -12.19 -10.18 -6.77
C ALA A 84 -11.16 -11.34 -6.74
N MET A 85 -11.23 -12.20 -7.77
CA MET A 85 -10.15 -13.16 -8.03
C MET A 85 -8.88 -12.39 -8.40
N GLY A 86 -7.77 -12.67 -7.73
CA GLY A 86 -6.50 -11.96 -7.91
C GLY A 86 -6.26 -10.73 -7.02
N VAL A 87 -6.97 -10.60 -5.88
CA VAL A 87 -6.74 -9.49 -4.93
C VAL A 87 -5.34 -9.53 -4.33
N ALA A 88 -4.56 -8.51 -4.69
CA ALA A 88 -3.64 -7.74 -3.85
C ALA A 88 -3.27 -8.37 -2.48
N ALA A 89 -2.33 -9.30 -2.49
CA ALA A 89 -1.75 -9.85 -1.27
C ALA A 89 -1.03 -8.77 -0.45
N THR A 90 -1.22 -8.77 0.87
CA THR A 90 -0.42 -7.98 1.80
C THR A 90 1.03 -8.45 1.77
N SER A 91 1.96 -7.51 1.60
CA SER A 91 3.40 -7.79 1.60
C SER A 91 4.08 -7.15 2.82
N LYS A 92 5.15 -7.78 3.32
CA LYS A 92 6.00 -7.21 4.37
C LYS A 92 7.09 -6.37 3.72
N VAL A 93 7.18 -5.11 4.11
CA VAL A 93 8.17 -4.15 3.59
C VAL A 93 9.06 -3.63 4.73
N VAL A 94 10.31 -3.30 4.41
CA VAL A 94 11.23 -2.62 5.32
C VAL A 94 11.12 -1.12 5.07
N THR A 95 10.90 -0.33 6.11
CA THR A 95 10.71 1.12 6.05
C THR A 95 11.47 1.80 7.18
N SER A 96 11.71 3.11 7.06
CA SER A 96 12.23 3.90 8.19
C SER A 96 11.28 3.84 9.39
N SER A 97 11.86 3.81 10.60
CA SER A 97 11.13 3.80 11.88
C SER A 97 10.29 5.06 12.09
N ASN A 98 10.66 6.19 11.48
CA ASN A 98 9.97 7.47 11.57
C ASN A 98 8.67 7.55 10.74
N ARG A 99 8.42 6.60 9.82
CA ARG A 99 7.16 6.58 9.09
C ARG A 99 6.05 6.11 10.03
N VAL A 100 5.10 6.99 10.35
CA VAL A 100 3.97 6.69 11.24
C VAL A 100 2.88 5.88 10.51
N SER A 101 2.57 6.24 9.27
CA SER A 101 1.48 5.63 8.50
C SER A 101 1.79 4.20 8.02
N ARG A 102 0.73 3.47 7.68
CA ARG A 102 0.83 2.17 7.01
C ARG A 102 1.36 2.42 5.60
N ALA A 103 2.39 1.68 5.20
CA ALA A 103 2.90 1.76 3.84
C ALA A 103 1.80 1.31 2.86
N VAL A 104 1.36 2.23 2.00
CA VAL A 104 0.46 1.92 0.89
C VAL A 104 1.32 1.82 -0.35
N VAL A 105 1.23 0.68 -1.04
CA VAL A 105 1.86 0.50 -2.34
C VAL A 105 0.77 0.67 -3.38
N VAL A 106 0.89 1.68 -4.23
CA VAL A 106 -0.01 1.84 -5.38
C VAL A 106 0.37 0.78 -6.39
N GLN A 107 -0.58 -0.08 -6.75
CA GLN A 107 -0.36 -1.05 -7.82
C GLN A 107 -0.49 -0.33 -9.15
N LEU A 108 0.59 -0.20 -9.92
CA LEU A 108 0.50 0.14 -11.34
C LEU A 108 -0.27 -1.00 -12.00
N GLY A 109 -1.42 -0.67 -12.59
CA GLY A 109 -2.33 -1.66 -13.14
C GLY A 109 -1.71 -2.34 -14.36
N ASN A 110 -1.45 -3.65 -14.24
CA ASN A 110 -1.60 -4.58 -15.34
C ASN A 110 -2.78 -5.48 -14.96
N ARG A 111 -3.94 -5.17 -15.53
CA ARG A 111 -5.12 -6.04 -15.55
C ARG A 111 -5.48 -6.20 -17.03
N GLU A 112 -5.05 -7.32 -17.61
CA GLU A 112 -5.97 -8.11 -18.42
C GLU A 112 -6.89 -8.88 -17.47
#